data_AF-A0A919MFF0-F1
#
_entry.id   AF-A0A919MFF0-F1
#
_cell.length_a   1.000
_cell.length_b   1.000
_cell.length_c   1.000
_cell.angle_alpha   90.00
_cell.angle_beta   90.00
_cell.angle_gamma   90.00
#
_symmetry.space_group_name_H-M   'P 1'
#
loop_
_entity.id
_entity.type
_entity.pdbx_description
1 polymer ?
#
loop_
_entity_poly.entity_id
_entity_poly.type
_entity_poly.pdbx_seq_one_letter_code
_entity_poly.pdbx_strand_id
1 'polypeptide(L)'
;MRKQLLCPACGDALAEAIHRRFPAMLTVLATAGYEVMPRRSGAVDRDLREGTLAGVPDEPALRDMLLHHHADLIYELMCPRGHVTYRAAPAIVDALRDTPGAWVTL
;
A
#
# COMPACT_ATOMS: atom_id res chain seq x y z
N MET A 1 -6.12 -9.77 12.09
CA MET A 1 -7.05 -9.69 10.94
C MET A 1 -6.24 -9.91 9.69
N ARG A 2 -6.72 -10.74 8.78
CA ARG A 2 -6.07 -11.10 7.52
C ARG A 2 -7.05 -10.84 6.40
N LYS A 3 -6.68 -10.06 5.38
CA LYS A 3 -7.51 -9.78 4.20
C LYS A 3 -6.64 -9.64 2.95
N GLN A 4 -7.23 -9.92 1.80
CA GLN A 4 -6.60 -9.69 0.52
C GLN A 4 -6.84 -8.25 0.05
N LEU A 5 -5.75 -7.62 -0.37
CA LEU A 5 -5.74 -6.29 -0.97
C LEU A 5 -5.93 -6.45 -2.47
N LEU A 6 -6.96 -5.80 -3.00
CA LEU A 6 -7.32 -5.85 -4.41
C LEU A 6 -6.86 -4.60 -5.15
N CYS A 7 -6.47 -4.78 -6.40
CA CYS A 7 -6.08 -3.70 -7.29
C CYS A 7 -7.32 -2.91 -7.72
N PRO A 8 -7.36 -1.58 -7.51
CA PRO A 8 -8.50 -0.78 -7.93
C PRO A 8 -8.68 -0.75 -9.46
N ALA A 9 -7.59 -0.95 -10.22
CA ALA A 9 -7.62 -0.88 -11.68
C ALA A 9 -8.16 -2.15 -12.36
N CYS A 10 -7.95 -3.33 -11.76
CA CYS A 10 -8.28 -4.61 -12.42
C CYS A 10 -8.96 -5.65 -11.54
N GLY A 11 -9.07 -5.42 -10.23
CA GLY A 11 -9.70 -6.34 -9.28
C GLY A 11 -8.84 -7.53 -8.85
N ASP A 12 -7.64 -7.69 -9.39
CA ASP A 12 -6.73 -8.77 -9.00
C ASP A 12 -6.12 -8.56 -7.61
N ALA A 13 -5.74 -9.65 -6.95
CA ALA A 13 -5.03 -9.59 -5.68
C ALA A 13 -3.64 -8.96 -5.86
N LEU A 14 -3.39 -7.88 -5.14
CA LEU A 14 -2.07 -7.23 -5.02
C LEU A 14 -1.21 -7.96 -4.00
N ALA A 15 -1.79 -8.14 -2.82
CA ALA A 15 -1.09 -8.60 -1.63
C ALA A 15 -2.11 -9.09 -0.59
N GLU A 16 -1.60 -9.73 0.45
CA GLU A 16 -2.33 -10.09 1.64
C GLU A 16 -1.85 -9.25 2.81
N ALA A 17 -2.76 -8.56 3.47
CA ALA A 17 -2.45 -7.75 4.63
C ALA A 17 -2.88 -8.45 5.91
N ILE A 18 -1.93 -8.56 6.84
CA ILE A 18 -2.10 -9.15 8.17
C ILE A 18 -1.87 -8.04 9.18
N HIS A 19 -2.96 -7.58 9.80
CA HIS A 19 -2.91 -6.59 10.87
C HIS A 19 -3.12 -7.26 12.23
N ARG A 20 -2.16 -7.09 13.15
CA ARG A 20 -2.26 -7.47 14.56
C ARG A 20 -2.41 -6.21 15.40
N ARG A 21 -3.36 -6.22 16.34
CA ARG A 21 -3.64 -5.07 17.21
C ARG A 21 -2.66 -4.96 18.39
N PHE A 22 -2.14 -6.09 18.87
CA PHE A 22 -1.18 -6.12 19.97
C PHE A 22 -0.17 -7.28 19.83
N PRO A 23 1.15 -6.99 19.71
CA PRO A 23 1.71 -5.67 19.39
C PRO A 23 1.15 -5.14 18.06
N ALA A 24 1.05 -3.81 17.92
CA ALA A 24 0.55 -3.20 16.69
C ALA A 24 1.52 -3.48 15.54
N MET A 25 1.09 -4.28 14.57
CA MET A 25 1.93 -4.72 13.46
C MET A 25 1.08 -4.89 12.22
N LEU A 26 1.55 -4.32 11.11
CA LEU A 26 1.02 -4.55 9.77
C LEU A 26 2.09 -5.28 8.97
N THR A 27 1.76 -6.49 8.53
CA THR A 27 2.57 -7.27 7.59
C THR A 27 1.82 -7.34 6.28
N VAL A 28 2.50 -7.05 5.18
CA VAL A 28 1.93 -7.12 3.84
C VAL A 28 2.73 -8.14 3.05
N LEU A 29 2.07 -9.19 2.57
CA LEU A 29 2.67 -10.26 1.79
C LEU A 29 2.25 -10.11 0.33
N ALA A 30 3.20 -9.99 -0.58
CA ALA A 30 2.89 -10.01 -2.00
C ALA A 30 2.28 -11.36 -2.40
N THR A 31 1.55 -11.40 -3.52
CA THR A 31 0.99 -12.66 -4.06
C THR A 31 2.05 -13.71 -4.38
N ALA A 32 3.29 -13.29 -4.63
CA ALA A 32 4.44 -14.17 -4.82
C ALA A 32 5.02 -14.73 -3.50
N GLY A 33 4.48 -14.38 -2.34
CA GLY A 33 4.83 -14.94 -1.04
C GLY A 33 5.95 -14.21 -0.29
N TYR A 34 6.55 -13.16 -0.84
CA TYR A 34 7.52 -12.32 -0.14
C TYR A 34 6.83 -11.19 0.66
N GLU A 35 7.47 -10.75 1.75
CA GLU A 35 6.99 -9.61 2.52
C GLU A 35 7.35 -8.29 1.82
N VAL A 36 6.35 -7.44 1.62
CA VAL A 36 6.53 -6.10 1.07
C VAL A 36 7.07 -5.21 2.18
N MET A 37 8.32 -4.78 2.03
CA MET A 37 8.96 -3.87 2.97
C MET A 37 8.42 -2.45 2.76
N PRO A 38 7.88 -1.79 3.80
CA PRO A 38 7.45 -0.42 3.68
C PRO A 38 8.65 0.53 3.55
N ARG A 39 8.42 1.66 2.89
CA ARG A 39 9.37 2.74 2.73
C ARG A 39 8.94 3.94 3.57
N ARG A 40 9.89 4.76 4.04
CA ARG A 40 9.55 6.02 4.69
C ARG A 40 8.96 6.98 3.65
N SER A 41 7.91 7.70 4.00
CA SER A 41 7.30 8.78 3.20
C SER A 41 8.35 9.68 2.51
N GLY A 42 9.36 10.16 3.25
CA GLY A 42 10.42 11.03 2.71
C GLY A 42 11.32 10.38 1.66
N ALA A 43 11.43 9.04 1.64
CA ALA A 43 12.12 8.33 0.56
C ALA A 43 11.24 8.27 -0.69
N VAL A 44 9.93 8.01 -0.53
CA VAL A 44 8.97 8.00 -1.64
C VAL A 44 8.80 9.39 -2.25
N ASP A 45 8.74 10.44 -1.43
CA ASP A 45 8.68 11.84 -1.88
C ASP A 45 9.93 12.27 -2.66
N ARG A 46 11.10 11.76 -2.26
CA ARG A 46 12.34 11.97 -3.02
C ARG A 46 12.27 11.30 -4.38
N ASP A 47 11.93 10.01 -4.42
CA ASP A 47 11.83 9.27 -5.68
C ASP A 47 10.78 9.86 -6.62
N LEU A 48 9.67 10.39 -6.07
CA LEU A 48 8.65 11.10 -6.84
C LEU A 48 9.24 12.35 -7.51
N ARG A 49 10.06 13.13 -6.80
CA ARG A 49 10.72 14.32 -7.38
C ARG A 49 11.81 13.96 -8.39
N GLU A 50 12.48 12.83 -8.19
CA GLU A 50 13.55 12.33 -9.06
C GLU A 50 13.03 11.55 -10.27
N GLY A 51 11.73 11.20 -10.29
CA GLY A 51 11.13 10.39 -11.34
C GLY A 51 11.58 8.93 -11.33
N THR A 52 11.98 8.41 -10.17
CA THR A 52 12.54 7.06 -10.00
C THR A 52 11.56 6.06 -9.40
N LEU A 53 10.32 6.47 -9.17
CA LEU A 53 9.25 5.58 -8.69
C LEU A 53 8.93 4.47 -9.70
N ALA A 54 8.53 3.32 -9.18
CA ALA A 54 8.03 2.24 -10.01
C ALA A 54 6.65 2.56 -10.58
N GLY A 55 6.44 2.15 -11.84
CA GLY A 55 5.17 2.33 -12.55
C GLY A 55 4.91 3.78 -12.98
N VAL A 56 3.66 4.05 -13.33
CA VAL A 56 3.18 5.40 -13.65
C VAL A 56 2.24 5.84 -12.53
N PRO A 57 2.75 6.40 -11.42
CA PRO A 57 1.90 6.85 -10.34
C PRO A 57 1.03 8.03 -10.81
N ASP A 58 -0.18 8.12 -10.26
CA ASP A 58 -0.94 9.36 -10.27
C ASP A 58 -0.24 10.35 -9.32
N GLU A 59 0.66 11.17 -9.88
CA GLU A 59 1.50 12.06 -9.08
C GLU A 59 0.70 13.04 -8.21
N PRO A 60 -0.38 13.69 -8.68
CA PRO A 60 -1.24 14.50 -7.82
C PRO A 60 -1.77 13.73 -6.60
N ALA A 61 -2.35 12.55 -6.81
CA ALA A 61 -2.90 11.74 -5.73
C ALA A 61 -1.81 11.24 -4.77
N LEU A 62 -0.66 10.84 -5.30
CA LEU A 62 0.47 10.39 -4.50
C LEU A 62 1.06 11.53 -3.66
N ARG A 63 1.19 12.73 -4.23
CA ARG A 63 1.68 13.91 -3.50
C ARG A 63 0.72 14.31 -2.39
N ASP A 64 -0.58 14.30 -2.66
CA ASP A 64 -1.59 14.57 -1.63
C ASP A 64 -1.53 13.55 -0.48
N MET A 65 -1.42 12.26 -0.80
CA MET A 65 -1.24 11.21 0.21
C MET A 65 0.04 11.43 1.03
N LEU A 66 1.16 11.77 0.40
CA LEU A 66 2.43 12.02 1.09
C LEU A 66 2.37 13.23 2.04
N LEU A 67 1.60 14.26 1.69
CA LEU A 67 1.36 15.42 2.57
C LEU A 67 0.56 15.03 3.82
N HIS A 68 -0.51 14.25 3.64
CA HIS A 68 -1.36 13.77 4.73
C HIS A 68 -0.66 12.72 5.62
N HIS A 69 0.27 11.95 5.05
CA HIS A 69 0.96 10.82 5.70
C HIS A 69 2.48 11.00 5.80
N HIS A 70 2.94 12.23 6.02
CA HIS A 70 4.35 12.60 5.95
C HIS A 70 5.26 11.91 6.99
N ALA A 71 4.72 11.35 8.07
CA ALA A 71 5.49 10.60 9.08
C ALA A 71 5.31 9.07 8.96
N ASP A 72 4.46 8.61 8.05
CA ASP A 72 4.05 7.23 7.97
C ASP A 72 4.93 6.39 7.04
N LEU A 73 4.77 5.08 7.20
CA LEU A 73 5.31 4.07 6.31
C LEU A 73 4.41 3.92 5.09
N ILE A 74 4.99 3.93 3.90
CA ILE A 74 4.30 3.78 2.62
C ILE A 74 4.64 2.41 2.04
N TYR A 75 3.61 1.67 1.66
CA TYR A 75 3.74 0.41 0.92
C TYR A 75 3.60 0.68 -0.57
N GLU A 76 4.55 0.15 -1.32
CA GLU A 76 4.50 0.05 -2.77
C GLU A 76 3.96 -1.34 -3.13
N LEU A 77 2.76 -1.39 -3.68
CA LEU A 77 2.05 -2.63 -4.01
C LEU A 77 2.04 -2.81 -5.52
N MET A 78 2.66 -3.90 -5.99
CA MET A 78 2.70 -4.24 -7.41
C MET A 78 1.62 -5.29 -7.72
N CYS A 79 0.78 -4.97 -8.70
CA CYS A 79 -0.16 -5.89 -9.30
C CYS A 79 0.56 -6.83 -10.28
N PRO A 80 0.18 -8.12 -10.37
CA PRO A 80 0.69 -9.03 -11.41
C PRO A 80 0.49 -8.52 -12.85
N ARG A 81 -0.47 -7.61 -13.06
CA ARG A 81 -0.74 -6.97 -14.35
C ARG A 81 0.09 -5.71 -14.62
N GLY A 82 1.02 -5.36 -13.73
CA GLY A 82 1.94 -4.22 -13.88
C GLY A 82 1.45 -2.89 -13.30
N HIS A 83 0.26 -2.85 -12.70
CA HIS A 83 -0.19 -1.67 -11.96
C HIS A 83 0.60 -1.52 -10.66
N VAL A 84 0.98 -0.28 -10.32
CA VAL A 84 1.63 0.04 -9.05
C VAL A 84 0.69 0.92 -8.24
N THR A 85 0.54 0.62 -6.95
CA THR A 85 -0.29 1.39 -6.03
C THR A 85 0.50 1.69 -4.77
N TYR A 86 0.53 2.96 -4.38
CA TYR A 86 1.17 3.42 -3.15
C TYR A 86 0.12 3.67 -2.09
N ARG A 87 0.29 3.12 -0.89
CA ARG A 87 -0.62 3.34 0.25
C ARG A 87 0.13 3.49 1.56
N ALA A 88 -0.31 4.45 2.36
CA ALA A 88 0.18 4.61 3.72
C ALA A 88 -0.29 3.47 4.62
N ALA A 89 0.55 3.06 5.58
CA ALA A 89 0.23 1.99 6.53
C ALA A 89 -1.07 2.25 7.31
N PRO A 90 -1.34 3.47 7.83
CA PRO A 90 -2.62 3.76 8.49
C PRO A 90 -3.81 3.59 7.55
N ALA A 91 -3.70 4.05 6.30
CA ALA A 91 -4.77 3.91 5.31
C ALA A 91 -5.09 2.43 5.02
N ILE A 92 -4.07 1.56 4.95
CA ILE A 92 -4.29 0.11 4.83
C ILE A 92 -4.99 -0.42 6.10
N VAL A 93 -4.53 -0.03 7.28
CA VAL A 93 -5.12 -0.49 8.56
C VAL A 93 -6.59 -0.05 8.69
N ASP A 94 -6.91 1.18 8.30
CA ASP A 94 -8.27 1.72 8.35
C ASP A 94 -9.16 1.00 7.33
N ALA A 95 -8.69 0.82 6.09
CA ALA A 95 -9.41 0.04 5.08
C ALA A 95 -9.66 -1.41 5.52
N LEU A 96 -8.71 -2.03 6.24
CA LEU A 96 -8.87 -3.35 6.85
C LEU A 96 -9.88 -3.38 7.99
N ARG A 97 -10.06 -2.27 8.72
CA ARG A 97 -11.04 -2.18 9.82
C ARG A 97 -12.44 -1.90 9.30
N ASP A 98 -12.56 -0.99 8.35
CA ASP A 98 -13.83 -0.44 7.89
C ASP A 98 -14.55 -1.34 6.88
N THR A 99 -13.79 -2.08 6.07
CA THR A 99 -14.37 -2.94 5.03
C THR A 99 -14.71 -4.33 5.60
N PRO A 100 -15.98 -4.75 5.72
CA PRO A 100 -16.31 -6.11 6.14
C PRO A 100 -15.88 -7.16 5.08
N GLY A 101 -15.58 -8.38 5.52
CA GLY A 101 -15.22 -9.49 4.64
C GLY A 101 -13.71 -9.73 4.49
N ALA A 102 -13.35 -10.57 3.52
CA ALA A 102 -11.98 -11.04 3.30
C ALA A 102 -11.19 -10.22 2.27
N TRP A 103 -11.82 -9.23 1.64
CA TRP A 103 -11.29 -8.49 0.50
C TRP A 103 -11.42 -6.99 0.74
N VAL A 104 -10.39 -6.24 0.38
CA VAL A 104 -10.35 -4.78 0.50
C VAL A 104 -9.74 -4.20 -0.77
N THR A 105 -10.47 -3.29 -1.41
CA THR A 105 -9.93 -2.52 -2.55
C THR A 105 -9.26 -1.27 -2.01
N LEU A 106 -8.03 -1.02 -2.45
CA LEU A 106 -7.21 0.10 -2.00
C LEU A 106 -7.29 1.29 -2.94
#